data_AF-A0A0F7VKJ2-F1
#
_entry.id   AF-A0A0F7VKJ2-F1
#
_cell.length_a   1.000
_cell.length_b   1.000
_cell.length_c   1.000
_cell.angle_alpha   90.00
_cell.angle_beta   90.00
_cell.angle_gamma   90.00
#
_symmetry.space_group_name_H-M   'P 1'
#
loop_
_entity.id
_entity.type
_entity.pdbx_description
1 polymer ?
#
loop_
_entity_poly.entity_id
_entity_poly.type
_entity_poly.pdbx_seq_one_letter_code
_entity_poly.pdbx_strand_id
1 'polypeptide(L)'
;MNRPPATTPADGAEDGTVVEDAAVETMMADAVLTGRNMGAGAYIAGILTGAQAATAPTPQALLKDMWPGVDPAVVQAIYERGVEVGWRGHALYQAPRLSGAELAEAQERLRAAGFEAMRGLVARSRELAGRRLHPADGEAAGGH
;
A
#
# COMPACT_ATOMS: atom_id res chain seq x y z
N MET A 1 56.17 34.87 -39.90
CA MET A 1 55.56 33.67 -39.29
C MET A 1 54.34 34.12 -38.50
N ASN A 2 53.13 33.94 -39.04
CA ASN A 2 51.87 34.26 -38.34
C ASN A 2 51.06 32.97 -38.20
N ARG A 3 50.84 32.54 -36.96
CA ARG A 3 50.02 31.38 -36.59
C ARG A 3 48.59 31.88 -36.33
N PRO A 4 47.53 31.34 -36.95
CA PRO A 4 46.17 31.73 -36.61
C PRO A 4 45.82 31.24 -35.18
N PRO A 5 44.94 31.96 -34.45
CA PRO A 5 44.47 31.51 -33.14
C PRO A 5 43.61 30.26 -33.31
N ALA A 6 43.86 29.25 -32.48
CA ALA A 6 43.03 28.06 -32.41
C ALA A 6 41.67 28.44 -31.82
N THR A 7 40.62 28.34 -32.63
CA THR A 7 39.24 28.27 -32.14
C THR A 7 39.05 26.95 -31.42
N THR A 8 39.06 26.98 -30.09
CA THR A 8 38.54 25.91 -29.23
C THR A 8 37.07 25.69 -29.59
N PRO A 9 36.62 24.46 -29.90
CA PRO A 9 35.19 24.18 -29.98
C PRO A 9 34.64 24.32 -28.56
N ALA A 10 33.63 25.18 -28.38
CA ALA A 10 32.86 25.18 -27.15
C ALA A 10 32.15 23.83 -27.06
N ASP A 11 32.66 22.96 -26.19
CA ASP A 11 31.99 21.73 -25.79
C ASP A 11 30.59 22.09 -25.26
N GLY A 12 29.57 21.54 -25.91
CA GLY A 12 28.16 21.68 -25.53
C GLY A 12 27.86 20.92 -24.25
N ALA A 13 28.20 21.51 -23.11
CA ALA A 13 28.01 20.93 -21.78
C ALA A 13 26.82 21.56 -21.02
N GLU A 14 25.68 21.79 -21.68
CA GLU A 14 24.45 22.27 -21.01
C GLU A 14 23.21 21.39 -21.28
N ASP A 15 23.35 20.25 -21.97
CA ASP A 15 22.21 19.42 -22.41
C ASP A 15 21.79 18.35 -21.37
N GLY A 16 22.58 18.12 -20.32
CA GLY A 16 22.33 17.06 -19.33
C GLY A 16 21.37 17.45 -18.19
N THR A 17 21.47 18.68 -17.69
CA THR A 17 20.71 19.14 -16.51
C THR A 17 19.23 19.42 -16.83
N VAL A 18 18.94 19.94 -18.02
CA VAL A 18 17.56 20.23 -18.46
C VAL A 18 16.75 18.95 -18.67
N VAL A 19 17.40 17.89 -19.16
CA VAL A 19 16.75 16.57 -19.36
C VAL A 19 16.51 15.86 -18.04
N GLU A 20 17.45 15.96 -17.08
CA GLU A 20 17.26 15.46 -15.71
C GLU A 20 16.13 16.19 -14.98
N ASP A 21 16.05 17.52 -15.07
CA ASP A 21 14.98 18.31 -14.47
C ASP A 21 13.61 17.96 -15.06
N ALA A 22 13.51 17.81 -16.39
CA ALA A 22 12.27 17.40 -17.06
C ALA A 22 11.85 15.96 -16.70
N ALA A 23 12.81 15.05 -16.53
CA ALA A 23 12.54 13.68 -16.10
C ALA A 23 12.04 13.63 -14.64
N VAL A 24 12.63 14.44 -13.76
CA VAL A 24 12.19 14.59 -12.37
C VAL A 24 10.79 15.21 -12.31
N GLU A 25 10.53 16.27 -13.07
CA GLU A 25 9.21 16.90 -13.15
C GLU A 25 8.14 15.90 -13.66
N THR A 26 8.48 15.13 -14.69
CA THR A 26 7.60 14.07 -15.23
C THR A 26 7.31 13.01 -14.18
N MET A 27 8.33 12.55 -13.43
CA MET A 27 8.16 11.57 -12.36
C MET A 27 7.29 12.11 -11.21
N MET A 28 7.44 13.38 -10.84
CA MET A 28 6.60 14.03 -9.84
C MET A 28 5.14 14.14 -10.31
N ALA A 29 4.92 14.52 -11.57
CA ALA A 29 3.59 14.58 -12.16
C ALA A 29 2.93 13.20 -12.19
N ASP A 30 3.65 12.14 -12.58
CA ASP A 30 3.17 10.76 -12.58
C ASP A 30 2.78 10.29 -11.17
N ALA A 31 3.61 10.59 -10.17
CA ALA A 31 3.31 10.26 -8.77
C ALA A 31 2.03 10.96 -8.27
N VAL A 32 1.84 12.25 -8.62
CA VAL A 32 0.62 13.00 -8.27
C VAL A 32 -0.61 12.41 -8.96
N LEU A 33 -0.51 12.09 -10.26
CA LEU A 33 -1.59 11.48 -11.01
C LEU A 33 -1.95 10.11 -10.46
N THR A 34 -0.96 9.29 -10.12
CA THR A 34 -1.16 7.99 -9.47
C THR A 34 -1.88 8.16 -8.13
N GLY A 35 -1.45 9.10 -7.29
CA GLY A 35 -2.12 9.40 -6.02
C GLY A 35 -3.59 9.82 -6.20
N ARG A 36 -3.86 10.66 -7.20
CA ARG A 36 -5.23 11.08 -7.55
C ARG A 36 -6.08 9.91 -8.04
N ASN A 37 -5.53 9.05 -8.89
CA ASN A 37 -6.23 7.88 -9.41
C ASN A 37 -6.58 6.90 -8.29
N MET A 38 -5.66 6.66 -7.35
CA MET A 38 -5.92 5.85 -6.16
C MET A 38 -7.04 6.46 -5.30
N GLY A 39 -7.02 7.78 -5.08
CA GLY A 39 -8.06 8.49 -4.35
C GLY A 39 -9.43 8.43 -5.02
N ALA A 40 -9.48 8.65 -6.34
CA ALA A 40 -10.71 8.54 -7.13
C ALA A 40 -11.28 7.11 -7.11
N GLY A 41 -10.42 6.10 -7.19
CA GLY A 41 -10.81 4.69 -7.06
C GLY A 41 -11.45 4.40 -5.70
N ALA A 42 -10.86 4.88 -4.61
CA ALA A 42 -11.42 4.73 -3.27
C ALA A 42 -12.78 5.43 -3.13
N TYR A 43 -12.95 6.62 -3.71
CA TYR A 43 -14.21 7.36 -3.70
C TYR A 43 -15.32 6.62 -4.46
N ILE A 44 -15.04 6.13 -5.68
CA ILE A 44 -16.00 5.35 -6.48
C ILE A 44 -16.39 4.06 -5.75
N ALA A 45 -15.43 3.36 -5.14
CA ALA A 45 -15.71 2.18 -4.33
C ALA A 45 -16.65 2.52 -3.15
N GLY A 46 -16.48 3.67 -2.51
CA GLY A 46 -17.38 4.16 -1.47
C GLY A 46 -18.81 4.40 -1.95
N ILE A 47 -18.99 5.05 -3.12
CA ILE A 47 -20.32 5.25 -3.72
C ILE A 47 -20.99 3.90 -4.01
N LEU A 48 -20.27 2.97 -4.65
CA LEU A 48 -20.81 1.64 -4.98
C LEU A 48 -21.21 0.87 -3.72
N THR A 49 -20.40 0.95 -2.66
CA THR A 49 -20.71 0.33 -1.37
C THR A 49 -21.98 0.94 -0.75
N GLY A 50 -22.12 2.28 -0.82
CA GLY A 50 -23.33 2.97 -0.35
C GLY A 50 -24.58 2.57 -1.14
N ALA A 51 -24.46 2.43 -2.47
CA ALA A 51 -25.54 1.96 -3.33
C ALA A 51 -25.94 0.52 -2.99
N GLN A 52 -24.98 -0.38 -2.78
CA GLN A 52 -25.23 -1.77 -2.36
C GLN A 52 -25.97 -1.81 -1.01
N ALA A 53 -25.53 -1.02 -0.04
CA ALA A 53 -26.18 -0.93 1.27
C ALA A 53 -27.62 -0.37 1.18
N ALA A 54 -27.89 0.53 0.24
CA ALA A 54 -29.24 1.04 0.00
C ALA A 54 -30.18 0.00 -0.65
N THR A 55 -29.62 -0.95 -1.41
CA THR A 55 -30.41 -2.01 -2.08
C THR A 55 -30.68 -3.24 -1.21
N ALA A 56 -29.87 -3.47 -0.17
CA ALA A 56 -30.01 -4.62 0.71
C ALA A 56 -30.55 -4.18 2.09
N PRO A 57 -31.63 -4.79 2.61
CA PRO A 57 -32.23 -4.38 3.89
C PRO A 57 -31.29 -4.64 5.09
N THR A 58 -30.35 -5.57 4.93
CA THR A 58 -29.30 -5.87 5.91
C THR A 58 -28.04 -6.35 5.21
N PRO A 59 -26.84 -6.26 5.83
CA PRO A 59 -25.63 -6.90 5.32
C PRO A 59 -25.82 -8.40 5.04
N GLN A 60 -26.60 -9.09 5.87
CA GLN A 60 -26.88 -10.52 5.71
C GLN A 60 -27.69 -10.82 4.44
N ALA A 61 -28.60 -9.93 4.05
CA ALA A 61 -29.34 -10.06 2.80
C ALA A 61 -28.39 -9.92 1.59
N LEU A 62 -27.47 -8.95 1.63
CA LEU A 62 -26.47 -8.76 0.58
C LEU A 62 -25.57 -9.98 0.39
N LEU A 63 -25.13 -10.60 1.50
CA LEU A 63 -24.31 -11.81 1.45
C LEU A 63 -25.06 -12.98 0.81
N LYS A 64 -26.35 -13.15 1.15
CA LYS A 64 -27.18 -14.20 0.54
C LYS A 64 -27.32 -14.01 -0.97
N ASP A 65 -27.49 -12.77 -1.42
CA ASP A 65 -27.63 -12.45 -2.85
C ASP A 65 -26.33 -12.66 -3.63
N MET A 66 -25.17 -12.45 -3.00
CA MET A 66 -23.86 -12.68 -3.63
C MET A 66 -23.52 -14.16 -3.81
N TRP A 67 -24.02 -15.05 -2.93
CA TRP A 67 -23.74 -16.49 -2.96
C TRP A 67 -25.01 -17.35 -2.91
N PRO A 68 -25.87 -17.28 -3.95
CA PRO A 68 -27.19 -17.92 -3.92
C PRO A 68 -27.16 -19.46 -3.86
N GLY A 69 -26.02 -20.08 -4.16
CA GLY A 69 -25.83 -21.54 -4.13
C GLY A 69 -25.11 -22.08 -2.90
N VAL A 70 -24.73 -21.21 -1.95
CA VAL A 70 -24.02 -21.61 -0.73
C VAL A 70 -25.01 -21.60 0.44
N ASP A 71 -24.88 -22.56 1.35
CA ASP A 71 -25.66 -22.57 2.59
C ASP A 71 -25.48 -21.21 3.32
N PRO A 72 -26.59 -20.47 3.58
CA PRO A 72 -26.53 -19.18 4.27
C PRO A 72 -25.78 -19.22 5.60
N ALA A 73 -25.83 -20.35 6.34
CA ALA A 73 -25.11 -20.50 7.60
C ALA A 73 -23.58 -20.49 7.39
N VAL A 74 -23.10 -21.07 6.29
CA VAL A 74 -21.68 -21.07 5.92
C VAL A 74 -21.22 -19.66 5.53
N VAL A 75 -22.02 -18.97 4.71
CA VAL A 75 -21.73 -17.58 4.30
C VAL A 75 -21.65 -16.66 5.54
N GLN A 76 -22.60 -16.81 6.46
CA GLN A 76 -22.62 -16.06 7.72
C GLN A 76 -21.38 -16.32 8.57
N ALA A 77 -20.98 -17.59 8.74
CA ALA A 77 -19.80 -17.95 9.51
C ALA A 77 -18.50 -17.38 8.91
N ILE A 78 -18.37 -17.37 7.58
CA ILE A 78 -17.24 -16.76 6.88
C ILE A 78 -17.22 -15.24 7.11
N TYR A 79 -18.37 -14.59 6.99
CA TYR A 79 -18.51 -13.15 7.21
C TYR A 79 -18.12 -12.76 8.63
N GLU A 80 -18.66 -13.44 9.64
CA GLU A 80 -18.35 -13.18 11.05
C GLU A 80 -16.86 -13.37 11.34
N ARG A 81 -16.25 -14.40 10.75
CA ARG A 81 -14.80 -14.60 10.86
C ARG A 81 -14.02 -13.44 10.21
N GLY A 82 -14.47 -12.95 9.07
CA GLY A 82 -13.89 -11.78 8.40
C GLY A 82 -13.98 -10.51 9.25
N VAL A 83 -15.13 -10.26 9.87
CA VAL A 83 -15.34 -9.11 10.79
C VAL A 83 -14.37 -9.18 11.97
N GLU A 84 -14.23 -10.34 12.60
CA GLU A 84 -13.30 -10.53 13.71
C GLU A 84 -11.84 -10.30 13.28
N VAL A 85 -11.45 -10.77 12.09
CA VAL A 85 -10.12 -10.50 11.52
C VAL A 85 -9.92 -9.01 11.29
N GLY A 86 -10.91 -8.30 10.76
CA GLY A 86 -10.87 -6.86 10.56
C GLY A 86 -10.70 -6.09 11.87
N TRP A 87 -11.48 -6.45 12.89
CA TRP A 87 -11.40 -5.85 14.23
C TRP A 87 -10.00 -6.04 14.85
N ARG A 88 -9.47 -7.27 14.81
CA ARG A 88 -8.11 -7.56 15.29
C ARG A 88 -7.05 -6.83 14.47
N GLY A 89 -7.21 -6.77 13.15
CA GLY A 89 -6.33 -6.03 12.26
C GLY A 89 -6.28 -4.54 12.61
N HIS A 90 -7.43 -3.93 12.91
CA HIS A 90 -7.51 -2.54 13.37
C HIS A 90 -6.77 -2.35 14.71
N ALA A 91 -6.99 -3.24 15.67
CA ALA A 91 -6.29 -3.18 16.95
C ALA A 91 -4.76 -3.26 16.78
N LEU A 92 -4.30 -4.10 15.86
CA LEU A 92 -2.88 -4.23 15.50
C LEU A 92 -2.33 -3.01 14.76
N TYR A 93 -3.13 -2.37 13.92
CA TYR A 93 -2.74 -1.14 13.23
C TYR A 93 -2.56 0.02 14.21
N GLN A 94 -3.50 0.19 15.16
CA GLN A 94 -3.46 1.25 16.15
C GLN A 94 -2.33 1.08 17.17
N ALA A 95 -1.98 -0.17 17.49
CA ALA A 95 -0.89 -0.51 18.38
C ALA A 95 -0.13 -1.71 17.81
N PRO A 96 0.91 -1.49 16.97
CA PRO A 96 1.69 -2.54 16.34
C PRO A 96 2.54 -3.29 17.37
N ARG A 97 1.89 -4.19 18.13
CA ARG A 97 2.51 -4.98 19.20
C ARG A 97 3.03 -6.34 18.74
N LEU A 98 2.89 -6.67 17.46
CA LEU A 98 3.35 -7.95 16.94
C LEU A 98 4.87 -8.00 16.97
N SER A 99 5.37 -8.94 17.74
CA SER A 99 6.78 -9.30 17.77
C SER A 99 7.18 -9.98 16.46
N GLY A 100 8.46 -9.87 16.10
CA GLY A 100 9.02 -10.61 14.97
C GLY A 100 8.85 -12.13 15.09
N ALA A 101 8.75 -12.65 16.32
CA ALA A 101 8.50 -14.07 16.60
C ALA A 101 7.08 -14.50 16.23
N GLU A 102 6.06 -13.72 16.62
CA GLU A 102 4.65 -13.98 16.25
C GLU A 102 4.46 -13.92 14.74
N LEU A 103 5.13 -12.98 14.06
CA LEU A 103 5.11 -12.89 12.59
C LEU A 103 5.83 -14.08 11.92
N ALA A 104 6.93 -14.57 12.50
CA ALA A 104 7.62 -15.76 12.00
C ALA A 104 6.76 -17.02 12.16
N GLU A 105 6.06 -17.17 13.29
CA GLU A 105 5.13 -18.28 13.49
C GLU A 105 3.95 -18.21 12.51
N ALA A 106 3.37 -17.02 12.31
CA ALA A 106 2.31 -16.83 11.32
C ALA A 106 2.78 -17.15 9.90
N GLN A 107 3.99 -16.73 9.53
CA GLN A 107 4.60 -17.05 8.23
C GLN A 107 4.71 -18.56 8.02
N GLU A 108 5.11 -19.31 9.05
CA GLU A 108 5.27 -20.77 8.98
C GLU A 108 3.93 -21.49 8.87
N ARG A 109 2.92 -21.05 9.63
CA ARG A 109 1.55 -21.59 9.50
C ARG A 109 0.97 -21.36 8.11
N LEU A 110 1.19 -20.18 7.51
CA LEU A 110 0.75 -19.87 6.14
C LEU A 110 1.48 -20.71 5.09
N ARG A 111 2.79 -20.94 5.28
CA ARG A 111 3.58 -21.84 4.44
C ARG A 111 3.03 -23.26 4.48
N ALA A 112 2.77 -23.80 5.67
CA ALA A 112 2.23 -25.15 5.84
C ALA A 112 0.86 -25.33 5.18
N ALA A 113 0.06 -24.26 5.11
CA ALA A 113 -1.25 -24.25 4.45
C ALA A 113 -1.21 -23.89 2.95
N GLY A 114 -0.03 -23.62 2.36
CA GLY A 114 0.14 -23.29 0.94
C GLY A 114 -0.23 -21.86 0.55
N PHE A 115 -0.45 -20.96 1.51
CA PHE A 115 -0.81 -19.55 1.25
C PHE A 115 0.42 -18.69 0.97
N GLU A 116 1.10 -18.95 -0.14
CA GLU A 116 2.39 -18.32 -0.48
C GLU A 116 2.36 -16.80 -0.60
N ALA A 117 1.31 -16.23 -1.21
CA ALA A 117 1.17 -14.78 -1.31
C ALA A 117 1.02 -14.12 0.07
N MET A 118 0.17 -14.70 0.94
CA MET A 118 -0.04 -14.19 2.29
C MET A 118 1.21 -14.36 3.15
N ARG A 119 1.95 -15.47 2.98
CA ARG A 119 3.26 -15.68 3.58
C ARG A 119 4.23 -14.55 3.23
N GLY A 120 4.28 -14.17 1.96
CA GLY A 120 5.12 -13.05 1.48
C GLY A 120 4.76 -11.71 2.13
N LEU A 121 3.46 -11.44 2.30
CA LEU A 121 2.99 -10.23 2.99
C LEU A 121 3.42 -10.21 4.47
N VAL A 122 3.28 -11.33 5.17
CA VAL A 122 3.73 -11.45 6.57
C VAL A 122 5.25 -11.31 6.69
N ALA A 123 6.02 -11.88 5.75
CA ALA A 123 7.47 -11.73 5.72
C ALA A 123 7.88 -10.26 5.56
N ARG A 124 7.23 -9.52 4.66
CA ARG A 124 7.44 -8.07 4.49
C ARG A 124 7.11 -7.30 5.78
N SER A 125 5.99 -7.59 6.42
CA SER A 125 5.63 -6.96 7.70
C SER A 125 6.63 -7.26 8.80
N ARG A 126 7.21 -8.47 8.83
CA ARG A 126 8.27 -8.85 9.77
C ARG A 126 9.55 -8.03 9.57
N GLU A 127 9.94 -7.82 8.31
CA GLU A 127 11.10 -6.96 7.99
C GLU A 127 10.89 -5.52 8.46
N LEU A 128 9.68 -4.99 8.27
CA LEU A 128 9.32 -3.65 8.72
C LEU A 128 9.30 -3.53 10.25
N ALA A 129 8.73 -4.52 10.94
CA ALA A 129 8.73 -4.57 12.41
C ALA A 129 10.13 -4.70 13.02
N GLY A 130 11.09 -5.28 12.28
CA GLY A 130 12.48 -5.42 12.68
C GLY A 130 13.35 -4.19 12.41
N ARG A 131 12.89 -3.21 11.62
CA ARG A 131 13.60 -1.94 11.41
C ARG A 131 13.47 -1.10 12.68
N ARG A 132 14.58 -0.90 13.40
CA ARG A 132 14.66 0.13 14.44
C ARG A 132 14.32 1.48 13.79
N LEU A 133 13.47 2.29 14.42
CA LEU A 133 13.22 3.67 14.01
C LEU A 133 14.55 4.34 13.73
N HIS A 134 14.65 5.00 12.57
CA HIS A 134 15.85 5.76 12.25
C HIS A 134 15.95 6.91 13.28
N PRO A 135 17.12 7.25 13.82
CA PRO A 135 17.25 8.34 14.80
C PRO A 135 16.62 9.67 14.35
N ALA A 136 16.49 9.89 13.04
CA ALA A 136 15.83 11.06 12.44
C ALA A 136 14.29 11.06 12.58
N ASP A 137 13.65 9.91 12.86
CA ASP A 137 12.20 9.80 13.00
C ASP A 137 11.69 10.36 14.35
N GLY A 138 12.60 10.76 15.25
CA GLY A 138 12.30 11.34 16.56
C GLY A 138 12.44 12.86 16.66
N GLU A 139 12.99 13.54 15.66
CA GLU A 139 13.29 14.99 15.76
C GLU A 139 12.06 15.90 15.60
N ALA A 140 10.90 15.37 15.17
CA ALA A 140 9.67 16.17 15.04
C ALA A 140 8.89 16.35 16.36
N ALA A 141 9.29 15.71 17.46
CA ALA A 141 8.53 15.72 18.73
C ALA A 141 9.05 16.71 19.79
N GLY A 142 10.00 17.59 19.46
CA GLY A 142 10.70 18.45 20.43
C GLY A 142 10.79 19.93 20.08
N GLY A 143 9.83 20.51 19.35
CA GLY A 143 9.85 21.91 18.94
C GLY A 143 8.56 22.67 19.27
N HIS A 144 8.64 23.50 20.32
CA HIS A 144 7.72 24.56 20.79
C HIS A 144 6.53 24.18 21.67
#